data_AF-A0A0C7NAJ5-F1
#
_entry.id   AF-A0A0C7NAJ5-F1
#
_cell.length_a   1.000
_cell.length_b   1.000
_cell.length_c   1.000
_cell.angle_alpha   90.00
_cell.angle_beta   90.00
_cell.angle_gamma   90.00
#
_symmetry.space_group_name_H-M   'P 1'
#
loop_
_entity.id
_entity.type
_entity.pdbx_description
1 polymer ?
#
loop_
_entity_poly.entity_id
_entity_poly.type
_entity_poly.pdbx_seq_one_letter_code
_entity_poly.pdbx_strand_id
1 'polypeptide(L)'
;MSAMLTPETPQHTAANEELDINDINELNESDIQGLDLEEERDTSASAVSQPTPKRERLDEDLESNLDSHDHFRPRVNVSSPFSSGVDMRRYAHRAEHVNQRALSMSQQSKFISYCDEKLMEIQRKFVQSRGLNEQHGYQGLGPLLEDLKTVLDFIWYSIEGLTNTESLLKTDVNLMSREQFAGTKSTSFGQVYYLIRVADDFLDYLATFDIRGMSSDEQHKTLSKAFKFIIILDVSFARLLEGLVPGNTRLNATETVRIAGIAERTRTAVPRYLEEQQVHGYHYEVSKIYEETLERCA
;
A
#
# COMPACT_ATOMS: atom_id res chain seq x y z
N MET A 1 51.15 34.49 19.59
CA MET A 1 49.80 33.99 19.31
C MET A 1 49.47 34.39 17.88
N SER A 2 49.71 33.51 16.91
CA SER A 2 49.38 33.79 15.50
C SER A 2 47.92 33.40 15.27
N ALA A 3 47.09 34.37 14.93
CA ALA A 3 45.71 34.15 14.53
C ALA A 3 45.70 33.44 13.17
N MET A 4 45.03 32.29 13.08
CA MET A 4 44.75 31.64 11.80
C MET A 4 43.70 32.47 11.05
N LEU A 5 44.07 33.00 9.89
CA LEU A 5 43.16 33.67 8.96
C LEU A 5 42.29 32.58 8.31
N THR A 6 41.00 32.58 8.61
CA THR A 6 40.01 31.79 7.87
C THR A 6 39.84 32.41 6.47
N PRO A 7 39.82 31.61 5.40
CA PRO A 7 39.62 32.12 4.05
C PRO A 7 38.21 32.73 3.92
N GLU A 8 38.12 33.86 3.21
CA GLU A 8 36.83 34.52 2.95
C GLU A 8 35.96 33.63 2.06
N THR A 9 34.72 33.39 2.51
CA THR A 9 33.70 32.70 1.72
C THR A 9 33.33 33.53 0.50
N PRO A 10 33.23 32.91 -0.70
CA PRO A 10 32.82 33.59 -1.92
C PRO A 10 31.46 34.28 -1.78
N GLN A 11 31.34 35.46 -2.37
CA GLN A 11 30.12 36.26 -2.32
C GLN A 11 29.08 35.63 -3.27
N HIS A 12 27.92 35.24 -2.73
CA HIS A 12 26.81 34.73 -3.53
C HIS A 12 26.10 35.87 -4.27
N THR A 13 25.62 35.60 -5.49
CA THR A 13 24.82 36.56 -6.28
C THR A 13 23.48 36.87 -5.60
N ALA A 14 22.95 38.06 -5.84
CA ALA A 14 21.69 38.49 -5.26
C ALA A 14 20.49 37.78 -5.93
N ALA A 15 19.33 37.76 -5.26
CA ALA A 15 18.13 37.02 -5.67
C ALA A 15 17.57 37.35 -7.06
N ASN A 16 18.04 38.42 -7.71
CA ASN A 16 17.53 38.94 -8.98
C ASN A 16 18.60 38.89 -10.09
N GLU A 17 19.71 38.21 -9.87
CA GLU A 17 20.87 38.15 -10.76
C GLU A 17 21.10 36.70 -11.21
N GLU A 18 21.00 36.44 -12.51
CA GLU A 18 21.33 35.13 -13.08
C GLU A 18 22.86 35.00 -13.21
N LEU A 19 23.42 33.90 -12.71
CA LEU A 19 24.84 33.57 -12.84
C LEU A 19 25.17 33.29 -14.30
N ASP A 20 26.13 34.02 -14.87
CA ASP A 20 26.70 33.67 -16.17
C ASP A 20 27.58 32.43 -16.02
N ILE A 21 27.02 31.30 -16.42
CA ILE A 21 27.62 29.96 -16.32
C ILE A 21 28.94 29.84 -17.10
N ASN A 22 29.22 30.77 -18.03
CA ASN A 22 30.45 30.78 -18.81
C ASN A 22 31.65 31.42 -18.08
N ASP A 23 31.41 32.09 -16.94
CA ASP A 23 32.44 32.76 -16.12
C ASP A 23 32.87 31.91 -14.91
N ILE A 24 32.38 30.66 -14.82
CA ILE A 24 32.80 29.68 -13.81
C ILE A 24 34.13 29.07 -14.28
N ASN A 25 35.24 29.48 -13.67
CA ASN A 25 36.52 28.81 -13.88
C ASN A 25 36.41 27.35 -13.42
N GLU A 26 36.57 26.41 -14.36
CA GLU A 26 36.73 25.00 -14.06
C GLU A 26 37.94 24.81 -13.13
N LEU A 27 37.79 23.99 -12.10
CA LEU A 27 38.86 23.69 -11.14
C LEU A 27 40.03 23.03 -11.90
N ASN A 28 41.24 23.56 -11.72
CA ASN A 28 42.41 22.97 -12.37
C ASN A 28 42.75 21.62 -11.72
N GLU A 29 43.31 20.69 -12.49
CA GLU A 29 43.74 19.36 -12.00
C GLU A 29 44.71 19.43 -10.80
N SER A 30 45.44 20.54 -10.63
CA SER A 30 46.29 20.79 -9.46
C SER A 30 45.51 21.07 -8.17
N ASP A 31 44.29 21.61 -8.26
CA ASP A 31 43.45 21.92 -7.10
C ASP A 31 42.79 20.65 -6.54
N ILE A 32 42.60 19.64 -7.41
CA ILE A 32 42.06 18.33 -7.06
C ILE A 32 43.11 17.47 -6.32
N GLN A 33 44.40 17.68 -6.59
CA GLN A 33 45.50 16.92 -5.96
C GLN A 33 45.75 17.26 -4.49
N GLY A 34 45.20 18.37 -3.98
CA GLY A 34 45.29 18.75 -2.56
C GLY A 34 44.29 18.06 -1.63
N LEU A 35 43.40 17.22 -2.17
CA LEU A 35 42.33 16.53 -1.45
C LEU A 35 42.65 15.05 -1.15
N ASP A 36 43.92 14.67 -1.17
CA ASP A 36 44.37 13.33 -0.80
C ASP A 36 44.53 13.24 0.73
N LEU A 37 43.45 12.85 1.41
CA LEU A 37 43.46 12.56 2.84
C LEU A 37 43.94 11.11 3.07
N GLU A 38 45.24 10.87 2.85
CA GLU A 38 45.89 9.64 3.27
C GLU A 38 45.89 9.57 4.81
N GLU A 39 45.12 8.62 5.36
CA GLU A 39 45.06 8.28 6.77
C GLU A 39 46.36 7.58 7.18
N GLU A 40 47.38 8.35 7.60
CA GLU A 40 48.61 7.80 8.17
C GLU A 40 48.30 7.00 9.45
N ARG A 41 48.26 5.66 9.33
CA ARG A 41 48.44 4.72 10.45
C ARG A 41 49.75 3.94 10.30
N ASP A 42 50.77 4.54 10.91
CA ASP A 42 51.99 4.02 11.55
C ASP A 42 52.54 2.62 11.23
N THR A 43 53.79 2.61 10.76
CA THR A 43 54.76 1.53 11.00
C THR A 43 55.84 1.91 12.02
N SER A 44 55.65 1.43 13.24
CA SER A 44 56.64 0.89 14.19
C SER A 44 57.72 1.76 14.88
N ALA A 45 57.56 1.81 16.21
CA ALA A 45 58.55 1.50 17.26
C ALA A 45 59.22 2.66 18.04
N SER A 46 58.65 3.03 19.20
CA SER A 46 59.15 2.65 20.54
C SER A 46 58.68 3.61 21.66
N ALA A 47 57.96 3.00 22.63
CA ALA A 47 57.86 3.35 24.06
C ALA A 47 57.58 4.82 24.49
N VAL A 48 56.42 5.04 25.10
CA VAL A 48 56.23 5.29 26.56
C VAL A 48 54.76 5.67 26.82
N SER A 49 54.21 5.08 27.87
CA SER A 49 52.84 5.15 28.39
C SER A 49 52.42 6.54 28.95
N GLN A 50 51.20 7.01 28.66
CA GLN A 50 50.16 7.49 29.61
C GLN A 50 48.89 8.06 28.91
N PRO A 51 47.73 8.20 29.60
CA PRO A 51 46.42 7.77 29.11
C PRO A 51 45.70 8.81 28.24
N THR A 52 45.11 8.34 27.15
CA THR A 52 44.14 9.09 26.33
C THR A 52 42.81 9.24 27.07
N PRO A 53 42.17 10.42 27.03
CA PRO A 53 40.81 10.56 27.52
C PRO A 53 39.88 9.65 26.69
N LYS A 54 39.05 8.87 27.38
CA LYS A 54 37.92 8.16 26.77
C LYS A 54 37.12 9.18 25.97
N ARG A 55 37.19 9.09 24.64
CA ARG A 55 36.13 9.61 23.77
C ARG A 55 34.93 8.73 24.08
N GLU A 56 34.06 9.25 24.95
CA GLU A 56 32.71 8.76 25.15
C GLU A 56 32.03 8.81 23.79
N ARG A 57 31.71 7.64 23.22
CA ARG A 57 30.93 7.52 22.00
C ARG A 57 29.54 8.05 22.32
N LEU A 58 29.26 9.28 21.91
CA LEU A 58 27.92 9.84 21.77
C LEU A 58 27.38 9.37 20.40
N ASP A 59 27.19 8.06 20.22
CA ASP A 59 26.64 7.50 18.97
C ASP A 59 25.68 6.33 19.27
N GLU A 60 24.89 6.41 20.35
CA GLU A 60 23.77 5.48 20.57
C GLU A 60 22.40 6.11 20.21
N ASP A 61 22.33 7.43 20.00
CA ASP A 61 21.06 8.14 19.74
C ASP A 61 20.78 8.43 18.25
N LEU A 62 21.73 8.18 17.33
CA LEU A 62 21.49 8.40 15.88
C LEU A 62 20.96 7.15 15.16
N GLU A 63 21.31 5.95 15.64
CA GLU A 63 20.83 4.69 15.06
C GLU A 63 19.36 4.38 15.41
N SER A 64 18.78 5.00 16.44
CA SER A 64 17.37 4.81 16.79
C SER A 64 16.39 5.50 15.83
N ASN A 65 16.88 6.41 14.97
CA ASN A 65 16.07 7.15 13.99
C ASN A 65 16.23 6.67 12.55
N LEU A 66 17.07 5.65 12.31
CA LEU A 66 17.16 5.00 11.00
C LEU A 66 16.23 3.78 11.00
N ASP A 67 15.30 3.74 10.06
CA ASP A 67 14.44 2.58 9.87
C ASP A 67 15.30 1.32 9.67
N SER A 68 15.15 0.35 10.57
CA SER A 68 15.83 -0.94 10.46
C SER A 68 15.48 -1.59 9.12
N HIS A 69 16.47 -2.16 8.43
CA HIS A 69 16.28 -2.85 7.14
C HIS A 69 15.12 -3.88 7.17
N ASP A 70 14.83 -4.48 8.34
CA ASP A 70 13.72 -5.42 8.51
C ASP A 70 12.32 -4.79 8.40
N HIS A 71 12.19 -3.46 8.46
CA HIS A 71 10.94 -2.73 8.25
C HIS A 71 10.50 -2.69 6.77
N PHE A 72 11.45 -2.88 5.84
CA PHE A 72 11.22 -2.87 4.39
C PHE A 72 11.02 -4.27 3.80
N ARG A 73 10.98 -5.31 4.64
CA ARG A 73 10.69 -6.68 4.23
C ARG A 73 9.18 -6.95 4.32
N PRO A 74 8.60 -7.75 3.40
CA PRO A 74 7.20 -8.14 3.49
C PRO A 74 6.92 -8.87 4.81
N ARG A 75 5.99 -8.34 5.59
CA ARG A 75 5.45 -8.98 6.81
C ARG A 75 4.17 -9.75 6.53
N VAL A 76 3.39 -9.30 5.56
CA VAL A 76 2.10 -9.92 5.22
C VAL A 76 2.32 -11.12 4.31
N ASN A 77 2.04 -12.31 4.83
CA ASN A 77 2.08 -13.52 4.02
C ASN A 77 0.83 -13.59 3.11
N VAL A 78 0.99 -13.13 1.86
CA VAL A 78 -0.04 -13.20 0.80
C VAL A 78 -0.48 -14.63 0.46
N SER A 79 0.34 -15.64 0.76
CA SER A 79 0.00 -17.05 0.52
C SER A 79 -0.85 -17.68 1.63
N SER A 80 -0.94 -17.02 2.79
CA SER A 80 -1.82 -17.42 3.90
C SER A 80 -3.27 -17.01 3.61
N PRO A 81 -4.27 -17.83 3.98
CA PRO A 81 -5.66 -17.51 3.68
C PRO A 81 -6.14 -16.23 4.38
N PHE A 82 -7.15 -15.55 3.82
CA PHE A 82 -7.78 -14.38 4.44
C PHE A 82 -8.49 -14.77 5.75
N SER A 83 -9.16 -15.92 5.75
CA SER A 83 -9.75 -16.56 6.93
C SER A 83 -9.34 -18.04 6.99
N SER A 84 -8.98 -18.52 8.19
CA SER A 84 -8.39 -19.85 8.42
C SER A 84 -9.27 -21.06 8.04
N GLY A 85 -10.48 -20.85 7.53
CA GLY A 85 -11.43 -21.90 7.14
C GLY A 85 -11.57 -22.16 5.64
N VAL A 86 -10.89 -21.41 4.77
CA VAL A 86 -11.13 -21.48 3.32
C VAL A 86 -10.09 -22.36 2.62
N ASP A 87 -10.51 -23.53 2.14
CA ASP A 87 -9.66 -24.42 1.34
C ASP A 87 -9.55 -23.94 -0.11
N MET A 88 -8.48 -23.20 -0.40
CA MET A 88 -8.18 -22.64 -1.73
C MET A 88 -8.11 -23.70 -2.84
N ARG A 89 -7.79 -24.97 -2.51
CA ARG A 89 -7.66 -26.04 -3.51
C ARG A 89 -9.01 -26.42 -4.13
N ARG A 90 -10.10 -26.28 -3.38
CA ARG A 90 -11.46 -26.55 -3.87
C ARG A 90 -11.93 -25.55 -4.91
N TYR A 91 -11.39 -24.33 -4.86
CA TYR A 91 -11.78 -23.24 -5.76
C TYR A 91 -10.89 -23.16 -7.00
N ALA A 92 -9.63 -23.61 -6.92
CA ALA A 92 -8.71 -23.64 -8.06
C ALA A 92 -9.23 -24.49 -9.23
N HIS A 93 -9.94 -25.59 -8.96
CA HIS A 93 -10.48 -26.48 -10.01
C HIS A 93 -11.72 -25.94 -10.73
N ARG A 94 -12.33 -24.83 -10.28
CA ARG A 94 -13.52 -24.23 -10.91
C ARG A 94 -13.22 -22.96 -11.70
N ALA A 95 -11.98 -22.51 -11.68
CA ALA A 95 -11.50 -21.28 -12.32
C ALA A 95 -11.04 -21.49 -13.79
N GLU A 96 -11.40 -22.59 -14.43
CA GLU A 96 -11.42 -22.60 -15.91
C GLU A 96 -12.49 -21.60 -16.32
N HIS A 97 -12.16 -20.63 -17.17
CA HIS A 97 -13.05 -19.54 -17.61
C HIS A 97 -14.41 -20.06 -18.09
N VAL A 98 -15.33 -20.27 -17.15
CA VAL A 98 -16.69 -20.67 -17.44
C VAL A 98 -17.25 -19.48 -18.18
N ASN A 99 -17.64 -19.68 -19.44
CA ASN A 99 -18.35 -18.67 -20.23
C ASN A 99 -19.55 -18.17 -19.43
N GLN A 100 -19.35 -17.11 -18.65
CA GLN A 100 -20.37 -16.60 -17.77
C GLN A 100 -21.40 -15.90 -18.64
N ARG A 101 -22.60 -16.45 -18.62
CA ARG A 101 -23.74 -15.81 -19.26
C ARG A 101 -24.05 -14.54 -18.46
N ALA A 102 -24.19 -13.42 -19.15
CA ALA A 102 -24.68 -12.19 -18.55
C ALA A 102 -25.97 -12.46 -17.76
N LEU A 103 -26.03 -11.91 -16.55
CA LEU A 103 -27.18 -12.09 -15.67
C LEU A 103 -28.45 -11.53 -16.32
N SER A 104 -29.59 -12.21 -16.13
CA SER A 104 -30.89 -11.69 -16.55
C SER A 104 -31.23 -10.40 -15.78
N MET A 105 -32.10 -9.53 -16.32
CA MET A 105 -32.53 -8.32 -15.61
C MET A 105 -33.03 -8.61 -14.18
N SER A 106 -33.76 -9.70 -13.97
CA SER A 106 -34.22 -10.11 -12.65
C SER A 106 -33.07 -10.54 -11.72
N GLN A 107 -32.02 -11.18 -12.23
CA GLN A 107 -30.81 -11.50 -11.48
C GLN A 107 -29.99 -10.25 -11.18
N GLN A 108 -29.90 -9.31 -12.12
CA GLN A 108 -29.25 -8.01 -11.92
C GLN A 108 -29.93 -7.21 -10.81
N SER A 109 -31.27 -7.14 -10.81
CA SER A 109 -32.02 -6.49 -9.72
C SER A 109 -31.77 -7.16 -8.37
N LYS A 110 -31.74 -8.50 -8.32
CA LYS A 110 -31.41 -9.24 -7.08
C LYS A 110 -29.98 -8.98 -6.62
N PHE A 111 -29.04 -8.88 -7.55
CA PHE A 111 -27.65 -8.54 -7.26
C PHE A 111 -27.54 -7.16 -6.62
N ILE A 112 -28.19 -6.16 -7.21
CA ILE A 112 -28.24 -4.77 -6.71
C ILE A 112 -28.85 -4.76 -5.31
N SER A 113 -30.03 -5.36 -5.12
CA SER A 113 -30.70 -5.41 -3.82
C SER A 113 -29.85 -6.11 -2.75
N TYR A 114 -29.16 -7.19 -3.10
CA TYR A 114 -28.27 -7.88 -2.18
C TYR A 114 -27.09 -6.99 -1.77
N CYS A 115 -26.43 -6.33 -2.73
CA CYS A 115 -25.30 -5.45 -2.43
C CYS A 115 -25.72 -4.26 -1.57
N ASP A 116 -26.86 -3.63 -1.88
CA ASP A 116 -27.41 -2.52 -1.11
C ASP A 116 -27.76 -2.95 0.33
N GLU A 117 -28.44 -4.10 0.48
CA GLU A 117 -28.79 -4.66 1.79
C GLU A 117 -27.55 -4.97 2.61
N LYS A 118 -26.54 -5.64 2.02
CA LYS A 118 -25.31 -6.00 2.74
C LYS A 118 -24.47 -4.80 3.12
N LEU A 119 -24.29 -3.83 2.23
CA LEU A 119 -23.56 -2.61 2.57
C LEU A 119 -24.30 -1.80 3.64
N MET A 120 -25.63 -1.74 3.60
CA MET A 120 -26.43 -1.11 4.65
C MET A 120 -26.32 -1.84 6.00
N GLU A 121 -26.34 -3.18 6.00
CA GLU A 121 -26.12 -3.98 7.20
C GLU A 121 -24.74 -3.71 7.82
N ILE A 122 -23.68 -3.67 6.99
CA ILE A 122 -22.32 -3.35 7.41
C ILE A 122 -22.26 -1.96 8.00
N GLN A 123 -22.80 -0.95 7.31
CA GLN A 123 -22.85 0.42 7.78
C GLN A 123 -23.59 0.54 9.12
N ARG A 124 -24.75 -0.15 9.26
CA ARG A 124 -25.53 -0.14 10.50
C ARG A 124 -24.75 -0.76 11.66
N LYS A 125 -24.11 -1.92 11.45
CA LYS A 125 -23.26 -2.55 12.47
C LYS A 125 -22.06 -1.67 12.85
N PHE A 126 -21.45 -1.01 11.87
CA PHE A 126 -20.35 -0.07 12.10
C PHE A 126 -20.80 1.12 12.95
N VAL A 127 -21.92 1.76 12.61
CA VAL A 127 -22.50 2.86 13.40
C VAL A 127 -22.86 2.38 14.82
N GLN A 128 -23.38 1.16 14.98
CA GLN A 128 -23.67 0.57 16.29
C GLN A 128 -22.43 0.39 17.15
N SER A 129 -21.29 0.01 16.57
CA SER A 129 -20.00 -0.08 17.29
C SER A 129 -19.47 1.26 17.77
N ARG A 130 -20.06 2.39 17.38
CA ARG A 130 -19.66 3.75 17.81
C ARG A 130 -20.46 4.30 18.98
N GLY A 131 -21.13 3.44 19.75
CA GLY A 131 -21.76 3.82 21.03
C GLY A 131 -23.29 3.89 21.00
N LEU A 132 -23.94 3.39 19.95
CA LEU A 132 -25.39 3.21 19.94
C LEU A 132 -25.83 1.89 20.59
N ASN A 133 -25.08 0.79 20.40
CA ASN A 133 -25.32 -0.51 21.01
C ASN A 133 -24.08 -1.42 20.91
N GLU A 134 -23.28 -1.52 21.97
CA GLU A 134 -22.05 -2.33 21.98
C GLU A 134 -22.30 -3.83 21.73
N GLN A 135 -23.51 -4.33 22.03
CA GLN A 135 -23.84 -5.75 21.87
C GLN A 135 -24.10 -6.18 20.42
N HIS A 136 -24.44 -5.24 19.53
CA HIS A 136 -24.85 -5.54 18.15
C HIS A 136 -23.89 -4.99 17.08
N GLY A 137 -22.89 -4.19 17.49
CA GLY A 137 -21.86 -3.66 16.60
C GLY A 137 -20.68 -4.59 16.39
N TYR A 138 -19.74 -4.16 15.56
CA TYR A 138 -18.46 -4.84 15.42
C TYR A 138 -17.59 -4.71 16.67
N GLN A 139 -17.03 -5.82 17.12
CA GLN A 139 -16.07 -5.85 18.25
C GLN A 139 -14.67 -5.35 17.86
N GLY A 140 -14.40 -5.20 16.56
CA GLY A 140 -13.13 -4.72 16.03
C GLY A 140 -13.10 -4.76 14.51
N LEU A 141 -11.94 -4.40 13.95
CA LEU A 141 -11.74 -4.32 12.50
C LEU A 141 -11.80 -5.70 11.80
N GLY A 142 -11.39 -6.77 12.48
CA GLY A 142 -11.37 -8.13 11.92
C GLY A 142 -12.72 -8.62 11.38
N PRO A 143 -13.79 -8.64 12.20
CA PRO A 143 -15.14 -9.01 11.73
C PRO A 143 -15.69 -8.11 10.63
N LEU A 144 -15.38 -6.81 10.65
CA LEU A 144 -15.79 -5.88 9.59
C LEU A 144 -15.11 -6.21 8.26
N LEU A 145 -13.82 -6.52 8.28
CA LEU A 145 -13.07 -6.96 7.10
C LEU A 145 -13.66 -8.25 6.50
N GLU A 146 -14.16 -9.17 7.32
CA GLU A 146 -14.80 -10.40 6.85
C GLU A 146 -16.14 -10.14 6.14
N ASP A 147 -16.97 -9.26 6.70
CA ASP A 147 -18.24 -8.87 6.07
C ASP A 147 -17.98 -8.11 4.74
N LEU A 148 -17.03 -7.16 4.71
CA LEU A 148 -16.63 -6.46 3.49
C LEU A 148 -16.03 -7.40 2.43
N LYS A 149 -15.18 -8.35 2.86
CA LYS A 149 -14.60 -9.36 1.97
C LYS A 149 -15.66 -10.25 1.34
N THR A 150 -16.71 -10.60 2.08
CA THR A 150 -17.83 -11.38 1.55
C THR A 150 -18.58 -10.62 0.45
N VAL A 151 -18.78 -9.31 0.63
CA VAL A 151 -19.39 -8.46 -0.39
C VAL A 151 -18.49 -8.36 -1.62
N LEU A 152 -17.18 -8.14 -1.43
CA LEU A 152 -16.19 -8.09 -2.49
C LEU A 152 -16.11 -9.39 -3.30
N ASP A 153 -16.10 -10.55 -2.63
CA ASP A 153 -16.13 -11.87 -3.27
C ASP A 153 -17.39 -12.05 -4.12
N PHE A 154 -18.55 -11.64 -3.60
CA PHE A 154 -19.79 -11.73 -4.33
C PHE A 154 -19.82 -10.83 -5.57
N ILE A 155 -19.34 -9.59 -5.44
CA ILE A 155 -19.24 -8.66 -6.57
C ILE A 155 -18.29 -9.24 -7.63
N TRP A 156 -17.09 -9.68 -7.25
CA TRP A 156 -16.10 -10.19 -8.19
C TRP A 156 -16.54 -11.51 -8.84
N TYR A 157 -17.23 -12.38 -8.09
CA TYR A 157 -17.86 -13.58 -8.64
C TYR A 157 -18.85 -13.26 -9.76
N SER A 158 -19.57 -12.14 -9.67
CA SER A 158 -20.49 -11.70 -10.73
C SER A 158 -19.80 -11.12 -11.96
N ILE A 159 -18.51 -10.78 -11.87
CA ILE A 159 -17.70 -10.28 -12.99
C ILE A 159 -17.06 -11.46 -13.74
N GLU A 160 -16.37 -12.35 -13.01
CA GLU A 160 -15.50 -13.37 -13.60
C GLU A 160 -15.83 -14.81 -13.19
N GLY A 161 -16.66 -14.99 -12.16
CA GLY A 161 -16.99 -16.32 -11.63
C GLY A 161 -15.99 -16.89 -10.65
N LEU A 162 -15.01 -16.08 -10.24
CA LEU A 162 -14.11 -16.42 -9.15
C LEU A 162 -14.86 -16.28 -7.83
N THR A 163 -15.03 -17.39 -7.13
CA THR A 163 -15.76 -17.46 -5.85
C THR A 163 -14.97 -16.89 -4.67
N ASN A 164 -13.64 -16.80 -4.79
CA ASN A 164 -12.79 -16.19 -3.78
C ASN A 164 -11.73 -15.31 -4.45
N THR A 165 -11.77 -14.02 -4.11
CA THR A 165 -10.84 -12.99 -4.57
C THR A 165 -9.43 -13.14 -4.02
N GLU A 166 -9.17 -14.02 -3.05
CA GLU A 166 -7.79 -14.35 -2.62
C GLU A 166 -6.94 -14.94 -3.74
N SER A 167 -7.57 -15.50 -4.77
CA SER A 167 -6.87 -15.92 -5.99
C SER A 167 -6.14 -14.75 -6.66
N LEU A 168 -6.65 -13.52 -6.51
CA LEU A 168 -6.07 -12.29 -7.05
C LEU A 168 -4.77 -11.89 -6.35
N LEU A 169 -4.52 -12.35 -5.12
CA LEU A 169 -3.28 -12.03 -4.38
C LEU A 169 -2.02 -12.59 -5.06
N LYS A 170 -2.18 -13.55 -5.97
CA LYS A 170 -1.09 -14.18 -6.74
C LYS A 170 -1.14 -13.81 -8.22
N THR A 171 -2.06 -12.95 -8.61
CA THR A 171 -2.21 -12.52 -10.00
C THR A 171 -1.19 -11.43 -10.29
N ASP A 172 -0.34 -11.69 -11.28
CA ASP A 172 0.48 -10.65 -11.89
C ASP A 172 -0.29 -10.06 -13.07
N VAL A 173 -0.72 -8.80 -12.93
CA VAL A 173 -1.52 -8.10 -13.94
C VAL A 173 -0.73 -7.92 -15.23
N ASN A 174 0.59 -7.75 -15.14
CA ASN A 174 1.47 -7.50 -16.29
C ASN A 174 1.64 -8.74 -17.19
N LEU A 175 1.35 -9.94 -16.66
CA LEU A 175 1.37 -11.20 -17.42
C LEU A 175 0.02 -11.53 -18.05
N MET A 176 -1.03 -10.79 -17.72
CA MET A 176 -2.36 -10.97 -18.31
C MET A 176 -2.44 -10.26 -19.65
N SER A 177 -3.32 -10.75 -20.52
CA SER A 177 -3.50 -10.15 -21.84
C SER A 177 -4.96 -10.14 -22.25
N ARG A 178 -5.36 -9.10 -22.99
CA ARG A 178 -6.77 -8.90 -23.40
C ARG A 178 -7.30 -10.04 -24.24
N GLU A 179 -6.43 -10.71 -24.98
CA GLU A 179 -6.73 -11.87 -25.83
C GLU A 179 -7.29 -13.04 -25.02
N GLN A 180 -6.96 -13.16 -23.72
CA GLN A 180 -7.53 -14.17 -22.82
C GLN A 180 -9.05 -14.02 -22.70
N PHE A 181 -9.58 -12.81 -22.91
CA PHE A 181 -11.01 -12.50 -22.83
C PHE A 181 -11.63 -12.25 -24.21
N ALA A 182 -10.90 -12.46 -25.30
CA ALA A 182 -11.40 -12.26 -26.65
C ALA A 182 -12.62 -13.16 -26.93
N GLY A 183 -13.71 -12.57 -27.41
CA GLY A 183 -14.96 -13.29 -27.70
C GLY A 183 -15.85 -13.58 -26.48
N THR A 184 -15.40 -13.24 -25.26
CA THR A 184 -16.27 -13.29 -24.09
C THR A 184 -17.27 -12.13 -24.11
N LYS A 185 -18.44 -12.30 -23.47
CA LYS A 185 -19.45 -11.23 -23.35
C LYS A 185 -19.21 -10.44 -22.08
N SER A 186 -19.51 -9.14 -22.12
CA SER A 186 -19.48 -8.31 -20.91
C SER A 186 -20.50 -8.81 -19.90
N THR A 187 -20.04 -8.96 -18.66
CA THR A 187 -20.86 -9.24 -17.48
C THR A 187 -21.19 -7.97 -16.70
N SER A 188 -20.72 -6.80 -17.14
CA SER A 188 -20.82 -5.54 -16.38
C SER A 188 -22.21 -4.88 -16.51
N PHE A 189 -22.83 -4.58 -15.37
CA PHE A 189 -24.12 -3.87 -15.26
C PHE A 189 -24.24 -3.01 -13.98
N GLY A 190 -23.15 -2.78 -13.25
CA GLY A 190 -23.15 -1.97 -12.02
C GLY A 190 -22.14 -2.39 -10.95
N GLN A 191 -21.40 -3.48 -11.16
CA GLN A 191 -20.43 -4.02 -10.20
C GLN A 191 -19.35 -3.00 -9.84
N VAL A 192 -18.87 -2.23 -10.82
CA VAL A 192 -17.83 -1.21 -10.62
C VAL A 192 -18.26 -0.18 -9.58
N TYR A 193 -19.52 0.27 -9.62
CA TYR A 193 -20.05 1.20 -8.62
C TYR A 193 -19.92 0.64 -7.20
N TYR A 194 -20.25 -0.64 -7.01
CA TYR A 194 -20.15 -1.30 -5.71
C TYR A 194 -18.71 -1.55 -5.27
N LEU A 195 -17.79 -1.89 -6.19
CA LEU A 195 -16.36 -2.00 -5.86
C LEU A 195 -15.78 -0.68 -5.38
N ILE A 196 -16.09 0.42 -6.09
CA ILE A 196 -15.67 1.77 -5.69
C ILE A 196 -16.22 2.13 -4.32
N ARG A 197 -17.51 1.84 -4.08
CA ARG A 197 -18.14 2.09 -2.78
C ARG A 197 -17.50 1.28 -1.66
N VAL A 198 -17.23 -0.01 -1.88
CA VAL A 198 -16.55 -0.88 -0.91
C VAL A 198 -15.16 -0.34 -0.56
N ALA A 199 -14.41 0.14 -1.56
CA ALA A 199 -13.08 0.72 -1.33
C ALA A 199 -13.13 2.02 -0.52
N ASP A 200 -14.09 2.89 -0.80
CA ASP A 200 -14.30 4.15 -0.09
C ASP A 200 -14.76 3.91 1.36
N ASP A 201 -15.82 3.10 1.53
CA ASP A 201 -16.37 2.73 2.84
C ASP A 201 -15.31 2.02 3.71
N PHE A 202 -14.49 1.14 3.12
CA PHE A 202 -13.39 0.48 3.82
C PHE A 202 -12.41 1.48 4.43
N LEU A 203 -12.00 2.50 3.68
CA LEU A 203 -11.04 3.48 4.15
C LEU A 203 -11.57 4.26 5.36
N ASP A 204 -12.83 4.70 5.27
CA ASP A 204 -13.51 5.43 6.36
C ASP A 204 -13.63 4.55 7.61
N TYR A 205 -13.95 3.27 7.45
CA TYR A 205 -14.06 2.33 8.56
C TYR A 205 -12.70 2.03 9.20
N LEU A 206 -11.67 1.77 8.38
CA LEU A 206 -10.31 1.46 8.83
C LEU A 206 -9.78 2.52 9.81
N ALA A 207 -9.87 3.79 9.42
CA ALA A 207 -9.37 4.92 10.19
C ALA A 207 -10.07 5.11 11.56
N THR A 208 -11.18 4.41 11.79
CA THR A 208 -12.03 4.59 12.97
C THR A 208 -11.76 3.58 14.09
N PHE A 209 -11.16 2.43 13.81
CA PHE A 209 -10.90 1.39 14.81
C PHE A 209 -9.54 1.58 15.50
N ASP A 210 -9.53 1.51 16.83
CA ASP A 210 -8.29 1.49 17.62
C ASP A 210 -7.78 0.04 17.74
N ILE A 211 -6.52 -0.19 17.41
CA ILE A 211 -5.86 -1.50 17.52
C ILE A 211 -4.75 -1.52 18.56
N ARG A 212 -4.46 -0.41 19.25
CA ARG A 212 -3.37 -0.31 20.25
C ARG A 212 -3.56 -1.25 21.43
N GLY A 213 -4.82 -1.49 21.82
CA GLY A 213 -5.16 -2.39 22.92
C GLY A 213 -5.07 -3.89 22.59
N MET A 214 -4.86 -4.26 21.32
CA MET A 214 -4.75 -5.65 20.90
C MET A 214 -3.35 -6.21 21.15
N SER A 215 -3.23 -7.52 21.31
CA SER A 215 -1.91 -8.16 21.35
C SER A 215 -1.18 -8.00 20.00
N SER A 216 0.15 -8.07 20.01
CA SER A 216 0.95 -7.91 18.78
C SER A 216 0.57 -8.94 17.69
N ASP A 217 0.23 -10.17 18.07
CA ASP A 217 -0.25 -11.21 17.14
C ASP A 217 -1.62 -10.85 16.54
N GLU A 218 -2.56 -10.35 17.35
CA GLU A 218 -3.88 -9.93 16.89
C GLU A 218 -3.82 -8.69 15.99
N GLN A 219 -2.96 -7.72 16.31
CA GLN A 219 -2.67 -6.58 15.46
C GLN A 219 -2.15 -7.06 14.11
N HIS A 220 -1.15 -7.94 14.11
CA HIS A 220 -0.57 -8.48 12.90
C HIS A 220 -1.59 -9.24 12.05
N LYS A 221 -2.41 -10.10 12.66
CA LYS A 221 -3.48 -10.82 11.97
C LYS A 221 -4.51 -9.88 11.35
N THR A 222 -4.90 -8.83 12.07
CA THR A 222 -5.89 -7.85 11.62
C THR A 222 -5.34 -7.01 10.47
N LEU A 223 -4.13 -6.48 10.61
CA LEU A 223 -3.47 -5.70 9.57
C LEU A 223 -3.14 -6.53 8.34
N SER A 224 -2.72 -7.80 8.51
CA SER A 224 -2.56 -8.74 7.42
C SER A 224 -3.84 -8.91 6.61
N LYS A 225 -5.02 -8.95 7.25
CA LYS A 225 -6.30 -8.97 6.53
C LYS A 225 -6.57 -7.66 5.80
N ALA A 226 -6.32 -6.51 6.45
CA ALA A 226 -6.51 -5.20 5.84
C ALA A 226 -5.64 -5.00 4.60
N PHE A 227 -4.35 -5.34 4.66
CA PHE A 227 -3.45 -5.25 3.52
C PHE A 227 -3.82 -6.21 2.40
N LYS A 228 -4.20 -7.46 2.71
CA LYS A 228 -4.73 -8.39 1.69
C LYS A 228 -5.97 -7.83 1.02
N PHE A 229 -6.86 -7.19 1.77
CA PHE A 229 -8.06 -6.55 1.23
C PHE A 229 -7.71 -5.42 0.26
N ILE A 230 -6.75 -4.55 0.63
CA ILE A 230 -6.24 -3.49 -0.25
C ILE A 230 -5.61 -4.07 -1.53
N ILE A 231 -4.75 -5.09 -1.42
CA ILE A 231 -4.12 -5.73 -2.59
C ILE A 231 -5.17 -6.34 -3.52
N ILE A 232 -6.20 -6.97 -2.97
CA ILE A 232 -7.30 -7.51 -3.78
C ILE A 232 -8.03 -6.40 -4.53
N LEU A 233 -8.33 -5.27 -3.87
CA LEU A 233 -8.95 -4.11 -4.51
C LEU A 233 -8.04 -3.52 -5.59
N ASP A 234 -6.74 -3.41 -5.31
CA ASP A 234 -5.74 -2.89 -6.25
C ASP A 234 -5.69 -3.71 -7.54
N VAL A 235 -5.50 -5.04 -7.42
CA VAL A 235 -5.52 -5.94 -8.58
C VAL A 235 -6.87 -5.90 -9.29
N SER A 236 -7.98 -5.82 -8.55
CA SER A 236 -9.32 -5.73 -9.15
C SER A 236 -9.47 -4.47 -10.01
N PHE A 237 -9.04 -3.31 -9.51
CA PHE A 237 -9.11 -2.05 -10.25
C PHE A 237 -8.12 -1.99 -11.40
N ALA A 238 -6.87 -2.45 -11.22
CA ALA A 238 -5.88 -2.55 -12.27
C ALA A 238 -6.39 -3.38 -13.47
N ARG A 239 -7.01 -4.54 -13.19
CA ARG A 239 -7.64 -5.37 -14.22
C ARG A 239 -8.80 -4.67 -14.93
N LEU A 240 -9.61 -3.90 -14.20
CA LEU A 240 -10.72 -3.14 -14.79
C LEU A 240 -10.24 -1.93 -15.61
N LEU A 241 -9.13 -1.27 -15.25
CA LEU A 241 -8.53 -0.17 -16.03
C LEU A 241 -8.07 -0.67 -17.41
N GLU A 242 -7.46 -1.85 -17.44
CA GLU A 242 -6.92 -2.44 -18.65
C GLU A 242 -7.93 -3.28 -19.45
N GLY A 243 -9.09 -3.60 -18.88
CA GLY A 243 -10.07 -4.46 -19.54
C GLY A 243 -9.66 -5.94 -19.56
N LEU A 244 -9.00 -6.39 -18.50
CA LEU A 244 -8.59 -7.77 -18.23
C LEU A 244 -9.70 -8.55 -17.50
N VAL A 245 -10.93 -8.40 -18.00
CA VAL A 245 -12.16 -9.02 -17.48
C VAL A 245 -13.06 -9.40 -18.66
N PRO A 246 -14.09 -10.26 -18.45
CA PRO A 246 -15.01 -10.65 -19.53
C PRO A 246 -15.62 -9.47 -20.30
N GLY A 247 -15.66 -9.60 -21.63
CA GLY A 247 -16.07 -8.57 -22.57
C GLY A 247 -15.09 -7.42 -22.73
N ASN A 248 -13.86 -7.56 -22.22
CA ASN A 248 -12.83 -6.52 -22.17
C ASN A 248 -13.37 -5.19 -21.64
N THR A 249 -14.26 -5.27 -20.64
CA THR A 249 -14.94 -4.10 -20.10
C THR A 249 -13.94 -3.23 -19.34
N ARG A 250 -13.91 -1.93 -19.66
CA ARG A 250 -13.02 -0.96 -19.03
C ARG A 250 -13.79 0.02 -18.16
N LEU A 251 -13.10 0.56 -17.17
CA LEU A 251 -13.58 1.72 -16.42
C LEU A 251 -13.76 2.92 -17.35
N ASN A 252 -14.81 3.70 -17.09
CA ASN A 252 -14.97 4.99 -17.75
C ASN A 252 -14.07 6.06 -17.09
N ALA A 253 -13.95 7.23 -17.72
CA ALA A 253 -13.10 8.32 -17.23
C ALA A 253 -13.49 8.78 -15.82
N THR A 254 -14.79 8.88 -15.53
CA THR A 254 -15.29 9.28 -14.21
C THR A 254 -14.95 8.26 -13.13
N GLU A 255 -15.10 6.96 -13.42
CA GLU A 255 -14.73 5.87 -12.52
C GLU A 255 -13.22 5.85 -12.26
N THR A 256 -12.41 6.08 -13.30
CA THR A 256 -10.95 6.15 -13.22
C THR A 256 -10.51 7.27 -12.26
N VAL A 257 -11.07 8.48 -12.42
CA VAL A 257 -10.76 9.61 -11.52
C VAL A 257 -11.18 9.31 -10.08
N ARG A 258 -12.34 8.68 -9.88
CA ARG A 258 -12.81 8.31 -8.52
C ARG A 258 -11.88 7.30 -7.86
N ILE A 259 -11.45 6.27 -8.59
CA ILE A 259 -10.55 5.24 -8.06
C ILE A 259 -9.17 5.82 -7.77
N ALA A 260 -8.63 6.65 -8.66
CA ALA A 260 -7.38 7.37 -8.40
C ALA A 260 -7.46 8.20 -7.11
N GLY A 261 -8.56 8.95 -6.91
CA GLY A 261 -8.78 9.72 -5.69
C GLY A 261 -8.89 8.87 -4.41
N ILE A 262 -9.52 7.69 -4.48
CA ILE A 262 -9.58 6.75 -3.35
C ILE A 262 -8.20 6.15 -3.07
N ALA A 263 -7.47 5.78 -4.12
CA ALA A 263 -6.15 5.17 -4.00
C ALA A 263 -5.13 6.13 -3.36
N GLU A 264 -5.07 7.39 -3.82
CA GLU A 264 -4.21 8.42 -3.22
C GLU A 264 -4.56 8.71 -1.76
N ARG A 265 -5.87 8.83 -1.45
CA ARG A 265 -6.32 9.00 -0.07
C ARG A 265 -5.93 7.82 0.80
N THR A 266 -6.06 6.59 0.29
CA THR A 266 -5.68 5.38 1.03
C THR A 266 -4.17 5.36 1.29
N ARG A 267 -3.35 5.69 0.28
CA ARG A 267 -1.89 5.74 0.39
C ARG A 267 -1.41 6.76 1.43
N THR A 268 -2.18 7.82 1.65
CA THR A 268 -1.88 8.82 2.69
C THR A 268 -2.43 8.41 4.07
N ALA A 269 -3.68 7.93 4.12
CA ALA A 269 -4.38 7.70 5.37
C ALA A 269 -3.92 6.44 6.11
N VAL A 270 -3.54 5.37 5.40
CA VAL A 270 -3.09 4.12 6.02
C VAL A 270 -1.78 4.29 6.82
N PRO A 271 -0.69 4.86 6.27
CA PRO A 271 0.52 5.10 7.07
C PRO A 271 0.24 6.00 8.28
N ARG A 272 -0.51 7.10 8.08
CA ARG A 272 -0.91 7.97 9.19
C ARG A 272 -1.68 7.21 10.27
N TYR A 273 -2.62 6.35 9.87
CA TYR A 273 -3.34 5.49 10.79
C TYR A 273 -2.37 4.59 11.58
N LEU A 274 -1.44 3.91 10.91
CA LEU A 274 -0.45 3.05 11.58
C LEU A 274 0.43 3.82 12.57
N GLU A 275 0.85 5.04 12.23
CA GLU A 275 1.59 5.94 13.12
C GLU A 275 0.78 6.33 14.35
N GLU A 276 -0.48 6.73 14.17
CA GLU A 276 -1.40 7.06 15.27
C GLU A 276 -1.66 5.84 16.20
N GLN A 277 -1.62 4.64 15.63
CA GLN A 277 -1.74 3.37 16.35
C GLN A 277 -0.41 2.85 16.92
N GLN A 278 0.71 3.57 16.76
CA GLN A 278 2.05 3.16 17.19
C GLN A 278 2.48 1.78 16.65
N VAL A 279 2.06 1.47 15.42
CA VAL A 279 2.41 0.22 14.74
C VAL A 279 3.53 0.49 13.74
N HIS A 280 4.64 -0.22 13.91
CA HIS A 280 5.82 -0.09 13.05
C HIS A 280 6.13 -1.35 12.23
N GLY A 281 6.90 -1.16 11.16
CA GLY A 281 7.50 -2.25 10.38
C GLY A 281 6.67 -2.75 9.19
N TYR A 282 5.62 -2.05 8.78
CA TYR A 282 4.83 -2.36 7.57
C TYR A 282 5.19 -1.45 6.38
N HIS A 283 6.43 -0.96 6.30
CA HIS A 283 6.81 0.04 5.29
C HIS A 283 6.73 -0.56 3.88
N TYR A 284 7.08 -1.85 3.74
CA TYR A 284 6.89 -2.58 2.50
C TYR A 284 5.42 -2.57 2.08
N GLU A 285 4.49 -3.01 2.94
CA GLU A 285 3.08 -3.06 2.60
C GLU A 285 2.50 -1.68 2.29
N VAL A 286 2.91 -0.66 3.05
CA VAL A 286 2.52 0.74 2.80
C VAL A 286 2.97 1.21 1.42
N SER A 287 4.20 0.89 0.99
CA SER A 287 4.69 1.26 -0.34
C SER A 287 3.90 0.59 -1.48
N LYS A 288 3.24 -0.54 -1.20
CA LYS A 288 2.48 -1.33 -2.16
C LYS A 288 0.99 -1.00 -2.20
N ILE A 289 0.53 -0.04 -1.41
CA ILE A 289 -0.88 0.39 -1.41
C ILE A 289 -1.23 1.00 -2.78
N TYR A 290 -2.15 0.35 -3.49
CA TYR A 290 -2.67 0.79 -4.79
C TYR A 290 -1.59 1.11 -5.84
N GLU A 291 -0.47 0.40 -5.81
CA GLU A 291 0.64 0.60 -6.76
C GLU A 291 0.16 0.35 -8.20
N GLU A 292 -0.42 -0.82 -8.46
CA GLU A 292 -0.84 -1.24 -9.80
C GLU A 292 -1.93 -0.33 -10.37
N THR A 293 -2.88 0.10 -9.53
CA THR A 293 -3.96 1.00 -9.90
C THR A 293 -3.46 2.39 -10.25
N LEU A 294 -2.57 2.96 -9.43
CA LEU A 294 -2.10 4.33 -9.63
C LEU A 294 -1.15 4.47 -10.81
N GLU A 295 -0.30 3.47 -11.06
CA GLU A 295 0.54 3.43 -12.27
C GLU A 295 -0.29 3.43 -13.56
N ARG A 296 -1.49 2.82 -13.55
CA ARG A 296 -2.39 2.74 -14.70
C ARG A 296 -3.33 3.93 -14.85
N CYS A 297 -3.46 4.73 -13.80
CA CYS A 297 -4.24 5.97 -13.83
C CYS A 297 -3.41 7.17 -14.29
N ALA A 298 -2.08 7.10 -14.18
CA ALA A 298 -1.12 8.11 -14.62
C ALA A 298 -1.02 8.19 -16.15
#